data_AF-A0A1I3WE19-F1
#
_entry.id   AF-A0A1I3WE19-F1
#
_cell.length_a   1.000
_cell.length_b   1.000
_cell.length_c   1.000
_cell.angle_alpha   90.00
_cell.angle_beta   90.00
_cell.angle_gamma   90.00
#
_symmetry.space_group_name_H-M   'P 1'
#
loop_
_entity.id
_entity.type
_entity.pdbx_description
1 polymer ?
#
loop_
_entity_poly.entity_id
_entity_poly.type
_entity_poly.pdbx_seq_one_letter_code
_entity_poly.pdbx_strand_id
1 'polypeptide(L)'
;MTERQIVGTLHGVAIEVAAWDGSAAQVDLSCACMFTKELGRDVPVGGLAHLDQALGGALVQLRAAGLFSAEAGATLLLDQPPPAVAARALLILGQGSPTGWTARALAPAVQCAVSTALALRVRSGALAPSMLDSGLDARQTGGAPAAMVTGLAAALALYARLRSLGLAGDAALERWVFDAGAERFSGAVAAFGAALASNGS
;
A
#
# COMPACT_ATOMS: atom_id res chain seq x y z
N MET A 1 21.58 1.14 3.96
CA MET A 1 21.20 1.40 2.56
C MET A 1 19.86 0.72 2.35
N THR A 2 18.86 1.42 1.79
CA THR A 2 17.55 0.80 1.55
C THR A 2 17.63 -0.19 0.40
N GLU A 3 17.32 -1.47 0.65
CA GLU A 3 17.23 -2.49 -0.39
C GLU A 3 16.00 -2.26 -1.27
N ARG A 4 16.21 -2.32 -2.60
CA ARG A 4 15.19 -2.07 -3.60
C ARG A 4 15.47 -2.87 -4.87
N GLN A 5 14.43 -3.40 -5.49
CA GLN A 5 14.56 -4.15 -6.74
C GLN A 5 13.28 -4.06 -7.59
N ILE A 6 13.46 -3.76 -8.87
CA ILE A 6 12.38 -3.89 -9.86
C ILE A 6 12.15 -5.37 -10.13
N VAL A 7 10.89 -5.81 -9.97
CA VAL A 7 10.45 -7.21 -10.13
C VAL A 7 9.69 -7.46 -11.43
N GLY A 8 9.31 -6.39 -12.14
CA GLY A 8 8.67 -6.49 -13.44
C GLY A 8 8.00 -5.18 -13.86
N THR A 9 7.19 -5.25 -14.92
CA THR A 9 6.42 -4.13 -15.44
C THR A 9 5.00 -4.59 -15.72
N LEU A 10 4.02 -3.74 -15.45
CA LEU A 10 2.60 -4.00 -15.72
C LEU A 10 1.94 -2.77 -16.33
N HIS A 11 1.33 -2.90 -17.52
CA HIS A 11 0.75 -1.77 -18.27
C HIS A 11 1.69 -0.55 -18.43
N GLY A 12 3.00 -0.78 -18.54
CA GLY A 12 4.01 0.28 -18.63
C GLY A 12 4.47 0.88 -17.29
N VAL A 13 3.91 0.43 -16.17
CA VAL A 13 4.33 0.83 -14.81
C VAL A 13 5.39 -0.13 -14.30
N ALA A 14 6.55 0.38 -13.89
CA ALA A 14 7.60 -0.40 -13.25
C ALA A 14 7.16 -0.81 -11.84
N ILE A 15 7.24 -2.11 -11.54
CA ILE A 15 6.85 -2.67 -10.24
C ILE A 15 8.12 -2.96 -9.45
N GLU A 16 8.25 -2.32 -8.30
CA GLU A 16 9.42 -2.35 -7.43
C GLU A 16 9.03 -2.94 -6.07
N VAL A 17 9.94 -3.70 -5.46
CA VAL A 17 9.89 -4.05 -4.04
C VAL A 17 10.96 -3.24 -3.34
N ALA A 18 10.61 -2.63 -2.21
CA ALA A 18 11.53 -1.85 -1.39
C ALA A 18 11.40 -2.23 0.09
N ALA A 19 12.50 -2.11 0.83
CA ALA A 19 12.51 -2.19 2.28
C ALA A 19 12.49 -0.79 2.89
N TRP A 20 11.32 -0.16 2.92
CA TRP A 20 11.16 1.18 3.45
C TRP A 20 10.66 1.20 4.89
N ASP A 21 10.95 2.31 5.54
CA ASP A 21 10.18 2.73 6.69
C ASP A 21 8.92 3.46 6.21
N GLY A 22 7.80 3.32 6.93
CA GLY A 22 6.51 3.90 6.54
C GLY A 22 6.54 5.42 6.32
N SER A 23 7.46 6.13 6.99
CA SER A 23 7.66 7.58 6.82
C SER A 23 8.67 7.96 5.74
N ALA A 24 9.52 7.04 5.31
CA ALA A 24 10.71 7.31 4.49
C ALA A 24 10.51 7.03 2.99
N ALA A 25 9.33 6.56 2.57
CA ALA A 25 9.03 6.26 1.17
C ALA A 25 9.12 7.53 0.31
N GLN A 26 10.12 7.59 -0.57
CA GLN A 26 10.35 8.72 -1.49
C GLN A 26 9.52 8.52 -2.77
N VAL A 27 8.24 8.82 -2.68
CA VAL A 27 7.23 8.73 -3.75
C VAL A 27 6.28 9.91 -3.70
N ASP A 28 5.52 10.14 -4.77
CA ASP A 28 4.51 11.18 -4.77
C ASP A 28 3.32 10.81 -3.86
N LEU A 29 2.88 9.54 -3.87
CA LEU A 29 1.82 9.03 -2.99
C LEU A 29 2.30 7.80 -2.21
N SER A 30 2.45 7.91 -0.90
CA SER A 30 2.70 6.75 -0.04
C SER A 30 1.39 6.27 0.60
N CYS A 31 1.10 4.98 0.50
CA CYS A 31 -0.10 4.37 1.03
C CYS A 31 0.26 3.46 2.20
N ALA A 32 -0.51 3.52 3.28
CA ALA A 32 -0.38 2.61 4.41
C ALA A 32 -1.75 2.01 4.74
N CYS A 33 -1.74 0.77 5.20
CA CYS A 33 -2.96 0.10 5.67
C CYS A 33 -3.09 0.23 7.19
N MET A 34 -4.32 0.35 7.68
CA MET A 34 -4.62 0.43 9.11
C MET A 34 -5.81 -0.47 9.42
N PHE A 35 -5.70 -1.28 10.47
CA PHE A 35 -6.81 -2.08 10.98
C PHE A 35 -7.63 -1.27 12.00
N THR A 36 -8.84 -1.75 12.30
CA THR A 36 -9.69 -1.18 13.38
C THR A 36 -9.05 -1.27 14.76
N LYS A 37 -8.15 -2.25 14.95
CA LYS A 37 -7.31 -2.45 16.15
C LYS A 37 -6.14 -3.35 15.79
N GLU A 38 -5.15 -3.42 16.68
CA GLU A 38 -4.07 -4.40 16.54
C GLU A 38 -4.44 -5.75 17.17
N LEU A 39 -3.80 -6.81 16.70
CA LEU A 39 -3.94 -8.14 17.27
C LEU A 39 -2.90 -8.35 18.37
N GLY A 40 -3.38 -8.57 19.61
CA GLY A 40 -2.54 -8.89 20.76
C GLY A 40 -1.74 -7.72 21.34
N ARG A 41 -2.09 -6.47 20.99
CA ARG A 41 -1.48 -5.23 21.52
C ARG A 41 -2.42 -4.03 21.34
N ASP A 42 -2.08 -2.91 21.98
CA ASP A 42 -2.90 -1.68 21.94
C ASP A 42 -2.46 -0.69 20.85
N VAL A 43 -1.19 -0.74 20.45
CA VAL A 43 -0.59 0.19 19.48
C VAL A 43 0.14 -0.55 18.37
N PRO A 44 0.18 0.00 17.14
CA PRO A 44 0.95 -0.59 16.05
C PRO A 44 2.45 -0.59 16.37
N VAL A 45 3.21 -1.40 15.64
CA VAL A 45 4.68 -1.41 15.67
C VAL A 45 5.26 -1.23 14.26
N GLY A 46 6.58 -1.18 14.14
CA GLY A 46 7.24 -1.15 12.83
C GLY A 46 6.91 0.11 12.03
N GLY A 47 6.76 -0.06 10.72
CA GLY A 47 6.61 1.06 9.78
C GLY A 47 5.37 1.90 10.04
N LEU A 48 4.25 1.28 10.42
CA LEU A 48 3.02 2.01 10.77
C LEU A 48 3.19 2.86 12.03
N ALA A 49 3.92 2.36 13.04
CA ALA A 49 4.20 3.13 14.25
C ALA A 49 5.12 4.32 13.98
N HIS A 50 6.16 4.12 13.16
CA HIS A 50 7.05 5.21 12.76
C HIS A 50 6.33 6.25 11.90
N LEU A 51 5.42 5.83 11.01
CA LEU A 51 4.56 6.75 10.26
C LEU A 51 3.65 7.55 11.19
N ASP A 52 2.97 6.90 12.15
CA ASP A 52 2.13 7.59 13.12
C ASP A 52 2.94 8.58 13.98
N GLN A 53 4.15 8.19 14.40
CA GLN A 53 5.07 9.09 15.10
C GLN A 53 5.48 10.30 14.25
N ALA A 54 5.78 10.11 12.96
CA ALA A 54 6.07 11.21 12.03
C ALA A 54 4.89 12.16 11.84
N LEU A 55 3.66 11.67 12.09
CA LEU A 55 2.41 12.44 12.09
C LEU A 55 2.02 12.96 13.49
N GLY A 56 2.88 12.82 14.51
CA GLY A 56 2.59 13.28 15.86
C GLY A 56 1.50 12.47 16.59
N GLY A 57 1.30 11.21 16.21
CA GLY A 57 0.29 10.31 16.78
C GLY A 57 -1.11 10.47 16.18
N ALA A 58 -1.24 11.23 15.09
CA ALA A 58 -2.54 11.61 14.55
C ALA A 58 -3.36 10.42 14.04
N LEU A 59 -2.76 9.37 13.47
CA LEU A 59 -3.52 8.23 12.93
C LEU A 59 -4.22 7.46 14.04
N VAL A 60 -3.46 7.14 15.10
CA VAL A 60 -4.02 6.44 16.27
C VAL A 60 -5.06 7.30 16.97
N GLN A 61 -4.84 8.61 17.09
CA GLN A 61 -5.82 9.54 17.68
C GLN A 61 -7.11 9.62 16.85
N LEU A 62 -7.01 9.75 15.52
CA LEU A 62 -8.17 9.78 14.63
C LEU A 62 -8.98 8.48 14.69
N ARG A 63 -8.30 7.33 14.77
CA ARG A 63 -8.94 6.02 14.96
C ARG A 63 -9.65 5.93 16.31
N ALA A 64 -8.96 6.30 17.39
CA ALA A 64 -9.52 6.26 18.75
C ALA A 64 -10.72 7.21 18.93
N ALA A 65 -10.71 8.36 18.24
CA ALA A 65 -11.82 9.31 18.23
C ALA A 65 -12.98 8.90 17.30
N GLY A 66 -12.85 7.79 16.54
CA GLY A 66 -13.86 7.36 15.57
C GLY A 66 -13.95 8.23 14.32
N LEU A 67 -13.01 9.17 14.12
CA LEU A 67 -12.96 10.06 12.95
C LEU A 67 -12.42 9.35 11.71
N PHE A 68 -11.60 8.32 11.91
CA PHE A 68 -11.23 7.37 10.87
C PHE A 68 -11.53 5.95 11.36
N SER A 69 -12.55 5.30 10.82
CA SER A 69 -13.01 4.00 11.31
C SER A 69 -11.99 2.87 11.10
N ALA A 70 -11.10 3.01 10.13
CA ALA A 70 -10.22 1.95 9.63
C ALA A 70 -10.97 0.67 9.19
N GLU A 71 -12.28 0.78 8.95
CA GLU A 71 -13.09 -0.30 8.37
C GLU A 71 -12.66 -0.59 6.92
N ALA A 72 -12.93 -1.80 6.44
CA ALA A 72 -12.58 -2.18 5.08
C ALA A 72 -13.23 -1.22 4.07
N GLY A 73 -12.40 -0.57 3.24
CA GLY A 73 -12.84 0.43 2.26
C GLY A 73 -12.86 1.88 2.77
N ALA A 74 -12.61 2.13 4.05
CA ALA A 74 -12.37 3.48 4.55
C ALA A 74 -11.07 4.05 3.96
N THR A 75 -11.07 5.33 3.64
CA THR A 75 -9.89 6.04 3.13
C THR A 75 -9.69 7.36 3.86
N LEU A 76 -8.42 7.74 4.06
CA LEU A 76 -8.02 9.05 4.57
C LEU A 76 -6.84 9.56 3.73
N LEU A 77 -7.05 10.63 2.97
CA LEU A 77 -6.02 11.28 2.17
C LEU A 77 -5.47 12.48 2.94
N LEU A 78 -4.14 12.53 3.10
CA LEU A 78 -3.40 13.69 3.59
C LEU A 78 -2.56 14.23 2.43
N ASP A 79 -2.96 15.37 1.87
CA ASP A 79 -2.28 15.99 0.73
C ASP A 79 -1.15 16.95 1.13
N GLN A 80 -1.02 17.22 2.43
CA GLN A 80 0.05 18.04 3.03
C GLN A 80 0.59 17.38 4.31
N PRO A 81 1.32 16.25 4.19
CA PRO A 81 1.94 15.65 5.37
C PRO A 81 3.07 16.55 5.92
N PRO A 82 3.40 16.43 7.21
CA PRO A 82 4.49 17.20 7.81
C PRO A 82 5.85 16.83 7.20
N PRO A 83 6.88 17.69 7.34
CA PRO A 83 8.21 17.45 6.76
C PRO A 83 8.91 16.16 7.20
N ALA A 84 8.46 15.53 8.30
CA ALA A 84 8.96 14.25 8.77
C ALA A 84 8.56 13.07 7.87
N VAL A 85 7.58 13.27 6.96
CA VAL A 85 7.15 12.28 5.97
C VAL A 85 7.76 12.65 4.62
N ALA A 86 8.48 11.71 4.00
CA ALA A 86 9.17 11.95 2.74
C ALA A 86 8.25 12.01 1.51
N ALA A 87 7.08 11.36 1.59
CA ALA A 87 6.11 11.34 0.51
C ALA A 87 5.36 12.68 0.41
N ARG A 88 4.96 13.06 -0.81
CA ARG A 88 4.23 14.32 -1.03
C ARG A 88 2.78 14.27 -0.57
N ALA A 89 2.17 13.09 -0.58
CA ALA A 89 0.85 12.82 -0.06
C ALA A 89 0.81 11.42 0.58
N LEU A 90 -0.12 11.23 1.52
CA LEU A 90 -0.39 9.94 2.17
C LEU A 90 -1.83 9.50 1.94
N LEU A 91 -2.01 8.21 1.68
CA LEU A 91 -3.33 7.58 1.68
C LEU A 91 -3.36 6.46 2.73
N ILE A 92 -4.20 6.60 3.74
CA ILE A 92 -4.46 5.55 4.72
C ILE A 92 -5.68 4.75 4.30
N LEU A 93 -5.52 3.43 4.24
CA LEU A 93 -6.53 2.48 3.78
C LEU A 93 -6.99 1.61 4.96
N GLY A 94 -8.28 1.63 5.26
CA GLY A 94 -8.87 0.76 6.28
C GLY A 94 -8.91 -0.71 5.83
N GLN A 95 -8.50 -1.61 6.71
CA GLN A 95 -8.48 -3.07 6.50
C GLN A 95 -9.54 -3.82 7.31
N GLY A 96 -10.32 -3.12 8.13
CA GLY A 96 -11.34 -3.74 8.98
C GLY A 96 -10.73 -4.42 10.21
N SER A 97 -11.43 -5.44 10.70
CA SER A 97 -10.96 -6.24 11.84
C SER A 97 -9.80 -7.16 11.44
N PRO A 98 -8.72 -7.25 12.23
CA PRO A 98 -7.68 -8.25 12.00
C PRO A 98 -8.17 -9.67 12.31
N THR A 99 -9.25 -9.81 13.09
CA THR A 99 -9.85 -11.11 13.41
C THR A 99 -10.55 -11.69 12.18
N GLY A 100 -10.10 -12.86 11.73
CA GLY A 100 -10.63 -13.50 10.52
C GLY A 100 -10.15 -12.85 9.21
N TRP A 101 -9.23 -11.89 9.29
CA TRP A 101 -8.66 -11.25 8.11
C TRP A 101 -7.86 -12.25 7.27
N THR A 102 -7.90 -12.06 5.95
CA THR A 102 -7.09 -12.83 5.00
C THR A 102 -6.46 -11.90 3.97
N ALA A 103 -5.31 -12.32 3.43
CA ALA A 103 -4.59 -11.58 2.39
C ALA A 103 -5.44 -11.15 1.19
N ARG A 104 -6.56 -11.84 0.90
CA ARG A 104 -7.48 -11.46 -0.19
C ARG A 104 -8.06 -10.05 -0.04
N ALA A 105 -8.17 -9.55 1.19
CA ALA A 105 -8.63 -8.18 1.46
C ALA A 105 -7.69 -7.10 0.89
N LEU A 106 -6.43 -7.43 0.58
CA LEU A 106 -5.49 -6.47 0.00
C LEU A 106 -5.80 -6.13 -1.46
N ALA A 107 -6.45 -7.02 -2.22
CA ALA A 107 -6.76 -6.75 -3.62
C ALA A 107 -7.61 -5.47 -3.80
N PRO A 108 -8.79 -5.32 -3.16
CA PRO A 108 -9.56 -4.09 -3.26
C PRO A 108 -8.84 -2.87 -2.67
N ALA A 109 -8.03 -3.05 -1.60
CA ALA A 109 -7.25 -1.95 -1.01
C ALA A 109 -6.17 -1.42 -1.98
N VAL A 110 -5.40 -2.30 -2.62
CA VAL A 110 -4.41 -1.92 -3.63
C VAL A 110 -5.10 -1.32 -4.85
N GLN A 111 -6.22 -1.89 -5.29
CA GLN A 111 -6.99 -1.32 -6.40
C GLN A 111 -7.41 0.12 -6.11
N CYS A 112 -7.90 0.39 -4.89
CA CYS A 112 -8.24 1.74 -4.44
C CYS A 112 -7.02 2.68 -4.44
N ALA A 113 -5.89 2.21 -3.89
CA ALA A 113 -4.64 2.98 -3.81
C ALA A 113 -4.13 3.40 -5.20
N VAL A 114 -4.05 2.44 -6.14
CA VAL A 114 -3.57 2.67 -7.51
C VAL A 114 -4.55 3.55 -8.27
N SER A 115 -5.86 3.35 -8.11
CA SER A 115 -6.88 4.21 -8.72
C SER A 115 -6.77 5.65 -8.22
N THR A 116 -6.49 5.84 -6.93
CA THR A 116 -6.24 7.16 -6.33
C THR A 116 -4.99 7.80 -6.89
N ALA A 117 -3.89 7.05 -7.02
CA ALA A 117 -2.66 7.54 -7.63
C ALA A 117 -2.88 8.03 -9.08
N LEU A 118 -3.63 7.25 -9.87
CA LEU A 118 -3.97 7.60 -11.25
C LEU A 118 -4.86 8.84 -11.32
N ALA A 119 -5.87 8.95 -10.44
CA ALA A 119 -6.75 10.11 -10.35
C ALA A 119 -5.99 11.39 -9.96
N LEU A 120 -5.03 11.28 -9.05
CA LEU A 120 -4.14 12.38 -8.65
C LEU A 120 -3.05 12.68 -9.68
N ARG A 121 -2.93 11.88 -10.75
CA ARG A 121 -1.91 12.00 -11.80
C ARG A 121 -0.48 12.03 -11.24
N VAL A 122 -0.22 11.27 -10.18
CA VAL A 122 1.13 11.14 -9.63
C VAL A 122 2.00 10.24 -10.49
N ARG A 123 3.34 10.41 -10.40
CA ARG A 123 4.30 9.62 -11.18
C ARG A 123 4.76 8.37 -10.44
N SER A 124 4.73 8.40 -9.11
CA SER A 124 5.17 7.29 -8.27
C SER A 124 4.24 7.05 -7.08
N GLY A 125 3.98 5.78 -6.79
CA GLY A 125 3.21 5.37 -5.62
C GLY A 125 3.90 4.25 -4.84
N ALA A 126 3.58 4.14 -3.55
CA ALA A 126 4.02 3.04 -2.70
C ALA A 126 2.85 2.52 -1.87
N LEU A 127 2.87 1.23 -1.50
CA LEU A 127 1.94 0.69 -0.51
C LEU A 127 2.63 -0.22 0.49
N ALA A 128 2.49 0.14 1.77
CA ALA A 128 2.79 -0.69 2.92
C ALA A 128 1.49 -1.33 3.44
N PRO A 129 1.38 -2.68 3.44
CA PRO A 129 0.17 -3.37 3.88
C PRO A 129 0.06 -3.48 5.41
N SER A 130 1.12 -3.12 6.16
CA SER A 130 1.16 -3.02 7.63
C SER A 130 0.58 -4.23 8.40
N MET A 131 0.62 -5.42 7.79
CA MET A 131 0.03 -6.63 8.35
C MET A 131 0.74 -7.08 9.63
N LEU A 132 2.08 -7.11 9.58
CA LEU A 132 2.91 -7.55 10.71
C LEU A 132 2.95 -6.49 11.81
N ASP A 133 2.98 -5.22 11.41
CA ASP A 133 2.84 -4.05 12.28
C ASP A 133 1.59 -4.12 13.16
N SER A 134 0.55 -4.78 12.65
CA SER A 134 -0.76 -4.96 13.28
C SER A 134 -0.92 -6.31 14.00
N GLY A 135 0.14 -7.12 14.05
CA GLY A 135 0.18 -8.40 14.78
C GLY A 135 -0.30 -9.64 14.02
N LEU A 136 -0.53 -9.55 12.70
CA LEU A 136 -0.85 -10.73 11.88
C LEU A 136 0.36 -11.64 11.70
N ASP A 137 0.13 -12.95 11.65
CA ASP A 137 1.18 -13.95 11.47
C ASP A 137 1.46 -14.31 10.00
N ALA A 138 2.53 -15.07 9.76
CA ALA A 138 2.92 -15.48 8.42
C ALA A 138 1.86 -16.33 7.69
N ARG A 139 1.00 -17.07 8.42
CA ARG A 139 -0.07 -17.87 7.82
C ARG A 139 -1.16 -16.97 7.27
N GLN A 140 -1.53 -15.92 8.01
CA GLN A 140 -2.51 -14.94 7.58
C GLN A 140 -2.02 -14.10 6.39
N THR A 141 -0.71 -13.80 6.34
CA THR A 141 -0.12 -12.92 5.31
C THR A 141 0.40 -13.64 4.07
N GLY A 142 0.42 -14.97 4.03
CA GLY A 142 1.12 -15.74 2.98
C GLY A 142 0.68 -15.45 1.54
N GLY A 143 -0.59 -15.07 1.32
CA GLY A 143 -1.13 -14.74 0.00
C GLY A 143 -1.02 -13.25 -0.39
N ALA A 144 -0.37 -12.42 0.43
CA ALA A 144 -0.40 -10.97 0.26
C ALA A 144 0.19 -10.48 -1.07
N PRO A 145 1.38 -10.93 -1.52
CA PRO A 145 1.94 -10.48 -2.80
C PRO A 145 1.01 -10.76 -3.98
N ALA A 146 0.40 -11.94 -4.04
CA ALA A 146 -0.54 -12.30 -5.10
C ALA A 146 -1.79 -11.39 -5.09
N ALA A 147 -2.42 -11.21 -3.93
CA ALA A 147 -3.59 -10.34 -3.81
C ALA A 147 -3.28 -8.88 -4.16
N MET A 148 -2.11 -8.39 -3.76
CA MET A 148 -1.66 -7.03 -4.05
C MET A 148 -1.40 -6.82 -5.55
N VAL A 149 -0.74 -7.78 -6.21
CA VAL A 149 -0.56 -7.73 -7.67
C VAL A 149 -1.90 -7.81 -8.40
N THR A 150 -2.84 -8.65 -7.95
CA THR A 150 -4.19 -8.70 -8.53
C THR A 150 -4.91 -7.35 -8.45
N GLY A 151 -4.86 -6.68 -7.29
CA GLY A 151 -5.46 -5.34 -7.12
C GLY A 151 -4.84 -4.28 -8.02
N LEU A 152 -3.50 -4.29 -8.12
CA LEU A 152 -2.74 -3.42 -9.02
C LEU A 152 -3.11 -3.66 -10.49
N ALA A 153 -3.12 -4.92 -10.92
CA ALA A 153 -3.49 -5.30 -12.28
C ALA A 153 -4.90 -4.84 -12.64
N ALA A 154 -5.86 -5.07 -11.75
CA ALA A 154 -7.25 -4.64 -11.94
C ALA A 154 -7.39 -3.12 -12.11
N ALA A 155 -6.70 -2.32 -11.29
CA ALA A 155 -6.72 -0.86 -11.40
C ALA A 155 -6.11 -0.37 -12.72
N LEU A 156 -4.95 -0.91 -13.11
CA LEU A 156 -4.27 -0.51 -14.34
C LEU A 156 -5.06 -0.92 -15.60
N ALA A 157 -5.63 -2.14 -15.62
CA ALA A 157 -6.47 -2.61 -16.71
C ALA A 157 -7.73 -1.76 -16.87
N LEU A 158 -8.40 -1.42 -15.74
CA LEU A 158 -9.55 -0.53 -15.75
C LEU A 158 -9.17 0.85 -16.32
N TYR A 159 -8.08 1.45 -15.85
CA TYR A 159 -7.63 2.75 -16.34
C TYR A 159 -7.27 2.74 -17.82
N ALA A 160 -6.58 1.69 -18.30
CA ALA A 160 -6.30 1.50 -19.71
C ALA A 160 -7.60 1.41 -20.53
N ARG A 161 -8.63 0.72 -20.01
CA ARG A 161 -9.95 0.65 -20.65
C ARG A 161 -10.61 2.03 -20.71
N LEU A 162 -10.60 2.79 -19.62
CA LEU A 162 -11.14 4.15 -19.59
C LEU A 162 -10.44 5.06 -20.61
N ARG A 163 -9.11 4.96 -20.76
CA ARG A 163 -8.35 5.69 -21.79
C ARG A 163 -8.79 5.30 -23.21
N SER A 164 -8.98 4.01 -23.48
CA SER A 164 -9.45 3.55 -24.80
C SER A 164 -10.84 4.06 -25.17
N LEU A 165 -11.63 4.44 -24.16
CA LEU A 165 -12.97 5.01 -24.32
C LEU A 165 -12.97 6.55 -24.34
N GLY A 166 -11.82 7.21 -24.20
CA GLY A 166 -11.72 8.66 -24.07
C GLY A 166 -12.23 9.21 -22.73
N LEU A 167 -12.41 8.35 -21.73
CA LEU A 167 -12.93 8.70 -20.40
C LEU A 167 -11.82 8.93 -19.35
N ALA A 168 -10.55 8.80 -19.74
CA ALA A 168 -9.40 9.11 -18.90
C ALA A 168 -8.27 9.67 -19.77
N GLY A 169 -7.49 10.60 -19.21
CA GLY A 169 -6.28 11.13 -19.85
C GLY A 169 -5.10 10.17 -19.75
N ASP A 170 -3.95 10.59 -20.26
CA ASP A 170 -2.72 9.80 -20.15
C ASP A 170 -2.36 9.50 -18.69
N ALA A 171 -1.93 8.26 -18.46
CA ALA A 171 -1.44 7.82 -17.16
C ALA A 171 -0.10 8.50 -16.88
N ALA A 172 0.00 9.16 -15.73
CA ALA A 172 1.27 9.71 -15.26
C ALA A 172 2.07 8.70 -14.44
N LEU A 173 1.44 7.63 -13.94
CA LEU A 173 2.06 6.65 -13.06
C LEU A 173 3.11 5.84 -13.82
N GLU A 174 4.36 5.99 -13.42
CA GLU A 174 5.53 5.33 -14.02
C GLU A 174 6.06 4.20 -13.13
N ARG A 175 5.86 4.32 -11.81
CA ARG A 175 6.44 3.41 -10.82
C ARG A 175 5.50 3.13 -9.66
N TRP A 176 5.35 1.87 -9.31
CA TRP A 176 4.60 1.43 -8.13
C TRP A 176 5.47 0.54 -7.26
N VAL A 177 5.55 0.86 -5.97
CA VAL A 177 6.40 0.16 -5.01
C VAL A 177 5.54 -0.60 -4.01
N PHE A 178 5.86 -1.88 -3.83
CA PHE A 178 5.37 -2.65 -2.70
C PHE A 178 6.41 -2.64 -1.59
N ASP A 179 6.03 -2.09 -0.44
CA ASP A 179 6.90 -2.02 0.72
C ASP A 179 6.87 -3.35 1.48
N ALA A 180 8.04 -3.87 1.79
CA ALA A 180 8.25 -5.11 2.51
C ALA A 180 9.27 -4.87 3.63
N GLY A 181 8.98 -5.35 4.85
CA GLY A 181 9.94 -5.25 5.95
C GLY A 181 11.31 -5.85 5.57
N ALA A 182 12.40 -5.18 5.97
CA ALA A 182 13.77 -5.48 5.52
C ALA A 182 14.16 -6.95 5.64
N GLU A 183 13.79 -7.61 6.74
CA GLU A 183 14.07 -9.04 6.98
C GLU A 183 13.45 -9.98 5.94
N ARG A 184 12.46 -9.51 5.19
CA ARG A 184 11.69 -10.30 4.21
C ARG A 184 11.96 -9.87 2.77
N PHE A 185 12.88 -8.93 2.54
CA PHE A 185 13.09 -8.31 1.24
C PHE A 185 13.28 -9.35 0.12
N SER A 186 14.24 -10.26 0.25
CA SER A 186 14.51 -11.30 -0.77
C SER A 186 13.31 -12.21 -1.04
N GLY A 187 12.57 -12.59 0.02
CA GLY A 187 11.37 -13.40 -0.10
C GLY A 187 10.22 -12.65 -0.77
N ALA A 188 10.08 -11.35 -0.47
CA ALA A 188 9.10 -10.49 -1.11
C ALA A 188 9.39 -10.29 -2.59
N VAL A 189 10.65 -10.02 -2.96
CA VAL A 189 11.11 -9.92 -4.36
C VAL A 189 10.70 -11.17 -5.16
N ALA A 190 11.00 -12.37 -4.65
CA ALA A 190 10.65 -13.62 -5.30
C ALA A 190 9.12 -13.80 -5.42
N ALA A 191 8.37 -13.52 -4.36
CA ALA A 191 6.92 -13.70 -4.32
C ALA A 191 6.18 -12.70 -5.24
N PHE A 192 6.60 -11.43 -5.28
CA PHE A 192 6.04 -10.44 -6.18
C PHE A 192 6.41 -10.73 -7.64
N GLY A 193 7.65 -11.17 -7.92
CA GLY A 193 8.05 -11.61 -9.26
C GLY A 193 7.20 -12.77 -9.76
N ALA A 194 6.97 -13.80 -8.94
CA ALA A 194 6.09 -14.91 -9.27
C ALA A 194 4.64 -14.48 -9.52
N ALA A 195 4.10 -13.61 -8.65
CA ALA A 195 2.73 -13.10 -8.78
C ALA A 195 2.54 -12.27 -10.06
N LEU A 196 3.54 -11.47 -10.47
CA LEU A 196 3.51 -10.73 -11.73
C LEU A 196 3.53 -11.65 -12.94
N ALA A 197 4.38 -12.69 -12.92
CA ALA A 197 4.43 -13.67 -14.01
C ALA A 197 3.08 -14.37 -14.24
N SER A 198 2.33 -14.64 -13.17
CA SER A 198 0.99 -15.24 -13.26
C SER A 198 -0.12 -14.26 -13.73
N ASN A 199 0.09 -12.95 -13.66
CA ASN A 199 -0.87 -11.93 -14.12
C ASN A 199 -0.56 -11.38 -15.52
N GLY A 200 0.63 -11.68 -16.07
CA GLY A 200 1.07 -11.26 -17.40
C GLY A 200 0.74 -12.26 -18.53
N SER A 201 -0.06 -13.29 -18.25
CA SER A 201 -0.52 -14.31 -19.22
C SER A 201 -1.92 -14.01 -19.74
#